data_AF-A0A7K4FU87-F1
#
_entry.id   AF-A0A7K4FU87-F1
#
_cell.length_a   1.000
_cell.length_b   1.000
_cell.length_c   1.000
_cell.angle_alpha   90.00
_cell.angle_beta   90.00
_cell.angle_gamma   90.00
#
_symmetry.space_group_name_H-M   'P 1'
#
loop_
_entity.id
_entity.type
_entity.pdbx_description
1 polymer ?
#
loop_
_entity_poly.entity_id
_entity_poly.type
_entity_poly.pdbx_seq_one_letter_code
_entity_poly.pdbx_strand_id
1 'polypeptide(L)'
;MKCRSEKCIKISNFLERKEGTLDIIHEAPKSYPGFRRYIREIMQNQEKLFDNFVFKDDIKSAMMSGYTNALAGFLRSAEESNRFIIERSTLELLVRSTTDYYLRALKQREWHILVDNGYIIRSAGEGLGRIKKVIGRKIRLDSTTVYLMGIPVCKKHIKFIKYSIPIEDIQQKLRKSIKIKCKFCNRNADYFTLAMPKASALIGLAEDLSGKSTKNLMNIYSNISRILHPYGFVEIRKEAVFSLWARDFLNIMSEINNLFGFVNQSRSSSNNGKPSRELIDKRNSR
;
A
#
# COMPACT_ATOMS: atom_id res chain seq x y z
N MET A 1 3.35 18.83 -17.92
CA MET A 1 4.05 20.14 -17.79
C MET A 1 4.24 20.71 -19.19
N LYS A 2 3.86 21.98 -19.49
CA LYS A 2 4.17 22.59 -20.80
C LYS A 2 5.62 23.06 -20.79
N CYS A 3 6.55 22.21 -21.24
CA CYS A 3 7.98 22.53 -21.23
C CYS A 3 8.37 23.49 -22.36
N ARG A 4 9.16 24.51 -22.01
CA ARG A 4 9.70 25.50 -22.96
C ARG A 4 11.23 25.58 -22.95
N SER A 5 11.91 24.80 -22.11
CA SER A 5 13.37 24.78 -22.00
C SER A 5 13.91 23.36 -22.06
N GLU A 6 15.12 23.19 -22.57
CA GLU A 6 15.80 21.90 -22.66
C GLU A 6 15.94 21.22 -21.29
N LYS A 7 16.24 22.01 -20.24
CA LYS A 7 16.28 21.52 -18.85
C LYS A 7 14.93 20.94 -18.40
N CYS A 8 13.82 21.57 -18.79
CA CYS A 8 12.47 21.08 -18.48
C CYS A 8 12.17 19.77 -19.23
N ILE A 9 12.50 19.70 -20.52
CA ILE A 9 12.28 18.51 -21.35
C ILE A 9 13.06 17.32 -20.78
N LYS A 10 14.34 17.52 -20.43
CA LYS A 10 15.17 16.47 -19.83
C LYS A 10 14.60 15.94 -18.52
N ILE A 11 14.11 16.82 -17.64
CA ILE A 11 13.44 16.39 -16.42
C ILE A 11 12.13 15.65 -16.74
N SER A 12 11.28 16.18 -17.63
CA SER A 12 10.02 15.54 -17.98
C SER A 12 10.22 14.11 -18.47
N ASN A 13 11.16 13.92 -19.41
CA ASN A 13 11.49 12.60 -19.94
C ASN A 13 12.03 11.66 -18.85
N PHE A 14 12.86 12.19 -17.93
CA PHE A 14 13.37 11.41 -16.81
C PHE A 14 12.26 10.96 -15.85
N LEU A 15 11.28 11.81 -15.57
CA LEU A 15 10.17 11.49 -14.66
C LEU A 15 9.24 10.38 -15.19
N GLU A 16 9.19 10.19 -16.51
CA GLU A 16 8.35 9.18 -17.15
C GLU A 16 8.96 7.77 -17.11
N ARG A 17 10.25 7.67 -16.82
CA ARG A 17 11.01 6.40 -16.77
C ARG A 17 10.47 5.44 -15.71
N LYS A 18 10.46 4.15 -16.03
CA LYS A 18 9.93 3.08 -15.17
C LYS A 18 11.00 2.07 -14.75
N GLU A 19 12.21 2.21 -15.26
CA GLU A 19 13.38 1.38 -14.95
C GLU A 19 13.75 1.47 -13.46
N GLY A 20 14.51 0.49 -12.96
CA GLY A 20 14.96 0.50 -11.57
C GLY A 20 15.82 1.72 -11.27
N THR A 21 15.62 2.31 -10.09
CA THR A 21 16.29 3.55 -9.68
C THR A 21 17.81 3.42 -9.69
N LEU A 22 18.33 2.27 -9.27
CA LEU A 22 19.76 1.96 -9.33
C LEU A 22 20.29 1.86 -10.76
N ASP A 23 19.45 1.44 -11.72
CA ASP A 23 19.87 1.24 -13.11
C ASP A 23 20.06 2.58 -13.84
N ILE A 24 19.34 3.63 -13.41
CA ILE A 24 19.30 4.95 -14.05
C ILE A 24 19.90 6.06 -13.18
N ILE A 25 20.50 5.70 -12.04
CA ILE A 25 20.92 6.64 -11.00
C ILE A 25 21.91 7.69 -11.51
N HIS A 26 22.80 7.30 -12.44
CA HIS A 26 23.81 8.17 -13.02
C HIS A 26 23.24 9.13 -14.08
N GLU A 27 22.05 8.85 -14.62
CA GLU A 27 21.39 9.63 -15.66
C GLU A 27 20.53 10.77 -15.08
N ALA A 28 20.35 10.79 -13.77
CA ALA A 28 19.48 11.73 -13.08
C ALA A 28 19.90 13.20 -13.32
N PRO A 29 19.01 14.04 -13.91
CA PRO A 29 19.31 15.44 -14.16
C PRO A 29 19.34 16.25 -12.86
N LYS A 30 20.06 17.37 -12.87
CA LYS A 30 20.04 18.32 -11.75
C LYS A 30 18.66 18.95 -11.60
N SER A 31 18.16 19.03 -10.37
CA SER A 31 16.92 19.75 -10.08
C SER A 31 17.08 21.27 -10.20
N TYR A 32 15.98 21.98 -10.50
CA TYR A 32 15.93 23.44 -10.52
C TYR A 32 14.71 23.98 -9.75
N PRO A 33 14.68 25.27 -9.35
CA PRO A 33 13.62 25.80 -8.47
C PRO A 33 12.19 25.60 -8.97
N GLY A 34 11.94 25.81 -10.28
CA GLY A 34 10.64 25.59 -10.89
C GLY A 34 10.16 24.13 -10.80
N PHE A 35 11.06 23.17 -11.01
CA PHE A 35 10.75 21.74 -10.87
C PHE A 35 10.44 21.37 -9.40
N ARG A 36 11.21 21.90 -8.44
CA ARG A 36 10.95 21.68 -7.01
C ARG A 36 9.60 22.24 -6.56
N ARG A 37 9.17 23.37 -7.14
CA ARG A 37 7.85 23.96 -6.92
C ARG A 37 6.74 23.09 -7.51
N TYR A 38 6.93 22.62 -8.74
CA TYR A 38 5.98 21.72 -9.41
C TYR A 38 5.74 20.43 -8.61
N ILE A 39 6.79 19.78 -8.09
CA ILE A 39 6.63 18.59 -7.25
C ILE A 39 5.88 18.92 -5.95
N ARG A 40 6.15 20.08 -5.33
CA ARG A 40 5.43 20.52 -4.13
C ARG A 40 3.92 20.70 -4.40
N GLU A 41 3.54 21.28 -5.54
CA GLU A 41 2.14 21.42 -5.95
C GLU A 41 1.48 20.04 -6.16
N ILE A 42 2.19 19.09 -6.77
CA ILE A 42 1.70 17.71 -6.89
C ILE A 42 1.48 17.11 -5.51
N MET A 43 2.45 17.22 -4.60
CA MET A 43 2.31 16.70 -3.24
C MET A 43 1.06 17.25 -2.57
N GLN A 44 0.84 18.56 -2.58
CA GLN A 44 -0.37 19.19 -2.01
C GLN A 44 -1.67 18.63 -2.60
N ASN A 45 -1.69 18.31 -3.90
CA ASN A 45 -2.85 17.68 -4.53
C ASN A 45 -3.02 16.22 -4.08
N GLN A 46 -1.93 15.47 -3.94
CA GLN A 46 -1.96 14.10 -3.43
C GLN A 46 -2.42 14.04 -1.96
N GLU A 47 -1.98 14.98 -1.12
CA GLU A 47 -2.39 15.04 0.29
C GLU A 47 -3.92 15.12 0.44
N LYS A 48 -4.61 15.83 -0.44
CA LYS A 48 -6.08 15.94 -0.46
C LYS A 48 -6.75 14.60 -0.79
N LEU A 49 -6.16 13.80 -1.67
CA LEU A 49 -6.70 12.48 -2.03
C LEU A 49 -6.68 11.51 -0.83
N PHE A 50 -5.77 11.73 0.11
CA PHE A 50 -5.60 10.89 1.30
C PHE A 50 -6.35 11.40 2.54
N ASP A 51 -7.14 12.47 2.46
CA ASP A 51 -7.78 13.06 3.65
C ASP A 51 -8.73 12.11 4.40
N ASN A 52 -9.30 11.15 3.67
CA ASN A 52 -10.20 10.12 4.21
C ASN A 52 -9.46 8.83 4.61
N PHE A 53 -8.13 8.81 4.57
CA PHE A 53 -7.36 7.65 4.98
C PHE A 53 -7.19 7.60 6.49
N VAL A 54 -7.19 6.39 7.04
CA VAL A 54 -6.87 6.16 8.46
C VAL A 54 -5.40 6.51 8.74
N PHE A 55 -4.50 6.21 7.79
CA PHE A 55 -3.07 6.53 7.88
C PHE A 55 -2.66 7.85 7.21
N LYS A 56 -3.59 8.81 7.07
CA LYS A 56 -3.33 10.06 6.34
C LYS A 56 -2.11 10.83 6.88
N ASP A 57 -2.00 10.98 8.21
CA ASP A 57 -0.95 11.79 8.81
C ASP A 57 0.44 11.14 8.64
N ASP A 58 0.50 9.81 8.73
CA ASP A 58 1.71 9.02 8.44
C ASP A 58 2.17 9.21 6.99
N ILE A 59 1.24 9.15 6.04
CA ILE A 59 1.54 9.31 4.60
C ILE A 59 2.01 10.74 4.31
N LYS A 60 1.29 11.76 4.82
CA LYS A 60 1.64 13.18 4.63
C LYS A 60 3.00 13.51 5.24
N SER A 61 3.28 13.00 6.45
CA SER A 61 4.58 13.16 7.11
C SER A 61 5.71 12.54 6.29
N ALA A 62 5.51 11.34 5.75
CA ALA A 62 6.49 10.70 4.87
C ALA A 62 6.70 11.47 3.57
N MET A 63 5.65 12.00 2.94
CA MET A 63 5.78 12.85 1.75
C MET A 63 6.67 14.07 2.03
N MET A 64 6.42 14.77 3.14
CA MET A 64 7.19 15.96 3.52
C MET A 64 8.62 15.64 3.96
N SER A 65 8.82 14.54 4.69
CA SER A 65 10.15 14.04 5.05
C SER A 65 10.96 13.69 3.81
N GLY A 66 10.36 12.96 2.85
CA GLY A 66 10.98 12.60 1.58
C GLY A 66 11.43 13.82 0.80
N TYR A 67 10.55 14.81 0.65
CA TYR A 67 10.84 16.07 -0.02
C TYR A 67 12.02 16.82 0.62
N THR A 68 12.01 16.94 1.95
CA THR A 68 13.02 17.69 2.71
C THR A 68 14.38 17.00 2.63
N ASN A 69 14.43 15.69 2.82
CA ASN A 69 15.66 14.90 2.68
C ASN A 69 16.21 14.93 1.26
N ALA A 70 15.33 14.87 0.26
CA ALA A 70 15.74 14.94 -1.14
C ALA A 70 16.33 16.31 -1.51
N LEU A 71 15.79 17.41 -0.97
CA LEU A 71 16.38 18.75 -1.12
C LEU A 71 17.75 18.87 -0.44
N ALA A 72 17.92 18.22 0.71
CA ALA A 72 19.19 18.15 1.41
C ALA A 72 20.20 17.20 0.75
N GLY A 73 19.78 16.43 -0.27
CA GLY A 73 20.63 15.48 -1.00
C GLY A 73 20.83 14.15 -0.28
N PHE A 74 19.96 13.79 0.66
CA PHE A 74 19.99 12.53 1.38
C PHE A 74 19.10 11.49 0.69
N LEU A 75 19.65 10.80 -0.33
CA LEU A 75 18.89 9.83 -1.13
C LEU A 75 18.28 8.71 -0.28
N ARG A 76 19.07 8.11 0.61
CA ARG A 76 18.61 6.98 1.44
C ARG A 76 17.39 7.34 2.30
N SER A 77 17.45 8.47 3.01
CA SER A 77 16.35 8.94 3.86
C SER A 77 15.14 9.39 3.03
N ALA A 78 15.37 9.94 1.84
CA ALA A 78 14.30 10.28 0.91
C ALA A 78 13.56 9.03 0.40
N GLU A 79 14.30 8.00 -0.01
CA GLU A 79 13.71 6.74 -0.50
C GLU A 79 13.09 5.89 0.62
N GLU A 80 13.58 6.00 1.86
CA GLU A 80 12.92 5.39 3.02
C GLU A 80 11.51 5.96 3.22
N SER A 81 11.33 7.25 2.95
CA SER A 81 10.03 7.90 2.99
C SER A 81 9.11 7.38 1.87
N ASN A 82 9.64 7.20 0.65
CA ASN A 82 8.89 6.57 -0.46
C ASN A 82 8.43 5.15 -0.10
N ARG A 83 9.32 4.34 0.49
CA ARG A 83 8.98 3.00 0.98
C ARG A 83 7.85 3.04 2.01
N PHE A 84 7.93 3.95 2.97
CA PHE A 84 6.92 4.07 4.02
C PHE A 84 5.54 4.46 3.47
N ILE A 85 5.48 5.32 2.46
CA ILE A 85 4.25 5.65 1.74
C ILE A 85 3.60 4.38 1.17
N ILE A 86 4.37 3.53 0.48
CA ILE A 86 3.86 2.26 -0.07
C ILE A 86 3.28 1.38 1.05
N GLU A 87 4.03 1.22 2.14
CA GLU A 87 3.62 0.39 3.29
C GLU A 87 2.33 0.89 3.94
N ARG A 88 2.21 2.21 4.16
CA ARG A 88 1.02 2.81 4.78
C ARG A 88 -0.19 2.79 3.87
N SER A 89 -0.03 3.08 2.58
CA SER A 89 -1.13 3.03 1.63
C SER A 89 -1.62 1.60 1.37
N THR A 90 -0.75 0.59 1.39
CA THR A 90 -1.21 -0.81 1.25
C THR A 90 -1.83 -1.35 2.54
N LEU A 91 -1.32 -0.92 3.72
CA LEU A 91 -1.96 -1.21 5.00
C LEU A 91 -3.34 -0.57 5.14
N GLU A 92 -3.52 0.66 4.65
CA GLU A 92 -4.82 1.36 4.58
C GLU A 92 -5.88 0.48 3.90
N LEU A 93 -5.54 -0.08 2.74
CA LEU A 93 -6.46 -0.92 1.98
C LEU A 93 -6.84 -2.20 2.74
N LEU A 94 -5.88 -2.84 3.40
CA LEU A 94 -6.11 -4.01 4.24
C LEU A 94 -7.03 -3.68 5.41
N VAL A 95 -6.74 -2.62 6.17
CA VAL A 95 -7.54 -2.19 7.32
C VAL A 95 -8.97 -1.89 6.91
N ARG A 96 -9.16 -1.08 5.86
CA ARG A 96 -10.49 -0.67 5.39
C ARG A 96 -11.33 -1.81 4.84
N SER A 97 -10.68 -2.81 4.25
CA SER A 97 -11.38 -3.91 3.58
C SER A 97 -11.58 -5.13 4.49
N THR A 98 -10.92 -5.17 5.65
CA THR A 98 -10.96 -6.33 6.55
C THR A 98 -11.31 -5.94 7.98
N THR A 99 -10.35 -5.49 8.77
CA THR A 99 -10.53 -5.24 10.20
C THR A 99 -9.62 -4.14 10.72
N ASP A 100 -10.14 -3.37 11.67
CA ASP A 100 -9.41 -2.34 12.41
C ASP A 100 -8.42 -2.91 13.43
N TYR A 101 -8.44 -4.23 13.70
CA TYR A 101 -7.47 -4.87 14.60
C TYR A 101 -6.01 -4.69 14.14
N TYR A 102 -5.76 -4.60 12.84
CA TYR A 102 -4.43 -4.26 12.31
C TYR A 102 -3.99 -2.84 12.73
N LEU A 103 -4.89 -1.87 12.67
CA LEU A 103 -4.63 -0.51 13.16
C LEU A 103 -4.38 -0.51 14.66
N ARG A 104 -5.18 -1.25 15.43
CA ARG A 104 -5.03 -1.36 16.88
C ARG A 104 -3.67 -1.98 17.24
N ALA A 105 -3.29 -3.08 16.58
CA ALA A 105 -1.99 -3.73 16.78
C ALA A 105 -0.82 -2.78 16.50
N LEU A 106 -0.93 -1.95 15.46
CA LEU A 106 0.09 -0.95 15.16
C LEU A 106 0.15 0.14 16.25
N LYS A 107 -0.98 0.76 16.61
CA LYS A 107 -1.04 1.85 17.59
C LYS A 107 -0.60 1.40 18.99
N GLN A 108 -0.91 0.17 19.37
CA GLN A 108 -0.53 -0.42 20.67
C GLN A 108 0.90 -0.99 20.66
N ARG A 109 1.65 -0.86 19.55
CA ARG A 109 3.00 -1.43 19.35
C ARG A 109 3.05 -2.95 19.50
N GLU A 110 1.92 -3.62 19.32
CA GLU A 110 1.81 -5.08 19.46
C GLU A 110 2.07 -5.82 18.16
N TRP A 111 2.01 -5.12 17.02
CA TRP A 111 2.35 -5.69 15.72
C TRP A 111 3.67 -6.46 15.75
N HIS A 112 4.71 -5.87 16.33
CA HIS A 112 6.02 -6.49 16.47
C HIS A 112 6.00 -7.68 17.44
N ILE A 113 5.26 -7.59 18.54
CA ILE A 113 5.09 -8.69 19.50
C ILE A 113 4.44 -9.91 18.82
N LEU A 114 3.39 -9.70 18.02
CA LEU A 114 2.77 -10.78 17.23
C LEU A 114 3.75 -11.37 16.21
N VAL A 115 4.49 -10.52 15.50
CA VAL A 115 5.52 -10.93 14.55
C VAL A 115 6.59 -11.81 15.22
N ASP A 116 7.12 -11.39 16.36
CA ASP A 116 8.16 -12.08 17.12
C ASP A 116 7.66 -13.42 17.67
N ASN A 117 6.36 -13.51 18.00
CA ASN A 117 5.70 -14.77 18.36
C ASN A 117 5.32 -15.63 17.13
N GLY A 118 5.74 -15.24 15.93
CA GLY A 118 5.58 -15.99 14.70
C GLY A 118 4.22 -15.86 14.03
N TYR A 119 3.35 -14.93 14.47
CA TYR A 119 2.08 -14.58 13.84
C TYR A 119 2.31 -13.67 12.65
N ILE A 120 2.98 -14.19 11.62
CA ILE A 120 3.44 -13.43 10.45
C ILE A 120 3.08 -14.16 9.15
N ILE A 121 2.89 -13.36 8.09
CA ILE A 121 2.98 -13.81 6.70
C ILE A 121 4.00 -12.94 5.96
N ARG A 122 4.89 -13.58 5.19
CA ARG A 122 6.01 -12.94 4.48
C ARG A 122 5.66 -12.57 3.05
N SER A 123 4.70 -13.28 2.45
CA SER A 123 4.20 -13.00 1.10
C SER A 123 2.68 -13.18 1.03
N ALA A 124 2.05 -12.55 0.03
CA ALA A 124 0.63 -12.75 -0.24
C ALA A 124 0.35 -14.23 -0.57
N GLY A 125 1.23 -14.88 -1.34
CA GLY A 125 1.13 -16.31 -1.66
C GLY A 125 1.10 -17.21 -0.42
N GLU A 126 1.87 -16.87 0.63
CA GLU A 126 1.79 -17.57 1.92
C GLU A 126 0.40 -17.43 2.56
N GLY A 127 -0.11 -16.20 2.65
CA GLY A 127 -1.43 -15.91 3.24
C GLY A 127 -2.56 -16.59 2.48
N LEU A 128 -2.65 -16.35 1.17
CA LEU A 128 -3.67 -16.93 0.29
C LEU A 128 -3.56 -18.46 0.22
N GLY A 129 -2.34 -18.99 0.28
CA GLY A 129 -2.08 -20.43 0.34
C GLY A 129 -2.66 -21.06 1.60
N ARG A 130 -2.56 -20.40 2.76
CA ARG A 130 -3.21 -20.86 4.01
C ARG A 130 -4.73 -20.89 3.86
N ILE A 131 -5.34 -19.85 3.28
CA ILE A 131 -6.77 -19.83 3.00
C ILE A 131 -7.18 -20.99 2.08
N LYS A 132 -6.46 -21.19 0.97
CA LYS A 132 -6.74 -22.27 0.02
C LYS A 132 -6.62 -23.64 0.67
N LYS A 133 -5.65 -23.86 1.56
CA LYS A 133 -5.51 -25.11 2.31
C LYS A 133 -6.71 -25.39 3.22
N VAL A 134 -7.27 -24.36 3.84
CA VAL A 134 -8.43 -24.52 4.75
C VAL A 134 -9.74 -24.68 3.97
N ILE A 135 -9.95 -23.88 2.94
CA ILE A 135 -11.24 -23.76 2.24
C ILE A 135 -11.28 -24.53 0.92
N GLY A 136 -10.14 -24.91 0.36
CA GLY A 136 -10.02 -25.63 -0.92
C GLY A 136 -10.12 -24.74 -2.16
N ARG A 137 -10.42 -23.44 -2.00
CA ARG A 137 -10.56 -22.47 -3.09
C ARG A 137 -10.10 -21.08 -2.67
N LYS A 138 -9.89 -20.19 -3.65
CA LYS A 138 -9.70 -18.76 -3.40
C LYS A 138 -11.02 -18.15 -2.94
N ILE A 139 -10.97 -17.27 -1.95
CA ILE A 139 -12.11 -16.49 -1.46
C ILE A 139 -11.67 -15.05 -1.26
N ARG A 140 -12.63 -14.11 -1.33
CA ARG A 140 -12.38 -12.70 -1.06
C ARG A 140 -12.03 -12.50 0.41
N LEU A 141 -11.07 -11.61 0.66
CA LEU A 141 -10.71 -11.17 2.00
C LEU A 141 -11.76 -10.16 2.51
N ASP A 142 -12.26 -10.43 3.71
CA ASP A 142 -13.16 -9.56 4.46
C ASP A 142 -12.83 -9.63 5.96
N SER A 143 -13.67 -9.02 6.80
CA SER A 143 -13.51 -8.99 8.25
C SER A 143 -13.40 -10.35 8.95
N THR A 144 -13.84 -11.44 8.31
CA THR A 144 -13.83 -12.79 8.86
C THR A 144 -12.81 -13.67 8.13
N THR A 145 -12.80 -13.66 6.80
CA THR A 145 -11.96 -14.56 6.00
C THR A 145 -10.48 -14.19 6.09
N VAL A 146 -10.15 -12.95 6.46
CA VAL A 146 -8.78 -12.51 6.72
C VAL A 146 -8.08 -13.36 7.79
N TYR A 147 -8.83 -13.87 8.79
CA TYR A 147 -8.29 -14.71 9.86
C TYR A 147 -7.80 -16.07 9.36
N LEU A 148 -8.26 -16.53 8.19
CA LEU A 148 -7.81 -17.80 7.60
C LEU A 148 -6.36 -17.72 7.08
N MET A 149 -5.80 -16.52 6.90
CA MET A 149 -4.35 -16.33 6.71
C MET A 149 -3.56 -16.48 8.01
N GLY A 150 -4.27 -16.42 9.14
CA GLY A 150 -3.76 -16.46 10.49
C GLY A 150 -3.21 -17.83 10.92
N ILE A 151 -2.96 -17.94 12.21
CA ILE A 151 -2.49 -19.17 12.83
C ILE A 151 -3.64 -19.84 13.58
N PRO A 152 -3.93 -21.14 13.31
CA PRO A 152 -4.90 -21.90 14.08
C PRO A 152 -4.33 -22.26 15.46
N VAL A 153 -5.08 -21.96 16.52
CA VAL A 153 -4.70 -22.22 17.92
C VAL A 153 -5.86 -22.82 18.72
N CYS A 154 -5.56 -23.66 19.71
CA CYS A 154 -6.56 -24.15 20.66
C CYS A 154 -6.68 -23.23 21.89
N LYS A 155 -7.71 -23.41 22.71
CA LYS A 155 -7.96 -22.68 23.97
C LYS A 155 -6.76 -22.62 24.92
N LYS A 156 -5.88 -23.62 24.90
CA LYS A 156 -4.66 -23.63 25.72
C LYS A 156 -3.54 -22.72 25.17
N HIS A 157 -3.47 -22.54 23.85
CA HIS A 157 -2.36 -21.84 23.19
C HIS A 157 -2.76 -20.47 22.61
N ILE A 158 -3.99 -20.02 22.83
CA ILE A 158 -4.42 -18.68 22.46
C ILE A 158 -3.80 -17.64 23.38
N LYS A 159 -2.74 -16.97 22.92
CA LYS A 159 -2.10 -15.87 23.64
C LYS A 159 -2.74 -14.52 23.36
N PHE A 160 -3.23 -14.34 22.13
CA PHE A 160 -3.73 -13.05 21.63
C PHE A 160 -5.23 -13.12 21.35
N ILE A 161 -6.03 -13.37 22.39
CA ILE A 161 -7.49 -13.52 22.27
C ILE A 161 -8.14 -12.35 21.53
N LYS A 162 -7.68 -11.13 21.79
CA LYS A 162 -8.19 -9.90 21.14
C LYS A 162 -7.97 -9.82 19.64
N TYR A 163 -7.02 -10.58 19.09
CA TYR A 163 -6.75 -10.65 17.65
C TYR A 163 -7.14 -12.00 17.07
N SER A 164 -8.02 -12.72 17.75
CA SER A 164 -8.45 -14.05 17.38
C SER A 164 -9.95 -14.11 17.18
N ILE A 165 -10.39 -14.99 16.28
CA ILE A 165 -11.79 -15.30 16.05
C ILE A 165 -12.04 -16.79 16.28
N PRO A 166 -13.14 -17.19 16.93
CA PRO A 166 -13.56 -18.58 16.99
C PRO A 166 -13.70 -19.18 15.60
N ILE A 167 -13.31 -20.45 15.44
CA ILE A 167 -13.46 -21.15 14.17
C ILE A 167 -14.95 -21.35 13.86
N GLU A 168 -15.78 -21.57 14.87
CA GLU A 168 -17.23 -21.72 14.73
C GLU A 168 -17.87 -20.52 14.02
N ASP A 169 -17.46 -19.30 14.35
CA ASP A 169 -17.96 -18.06 13.74
C ASP A 169 -17.62 -18.00 12.24
N ILE A 170 -16.40 -18.44 11.87
CA ILE A 170 -16.00 -18.54 10.46
C ILE A 170 -16.83 -19.62 9.76
N GLN A 171 -17.02 -20.78 10.39
CA GLN A 171 -17.79 -21.90 9.83
C GLN A 171 -19.24 -21.50 9.57
N GLN A 172 -19.87 -20.77 10.49
CA GLN A 172 -21.24 -20.26 10.36
C GLN A 172 -21.34 -19.31 9.16
N LYS A 173 -20.42 -18.36 9.04
CA LYS A 173 -20.39 -17.42 7.91
C LYS A 173 -20.22 -18.13 6.57
N LEU A 174 -19.28 -19.07 6.50
CA LEU A 174 -18.95 -19.76 5.25
C LEU A 174 -19.85 -20.94 4.94
N ARG A 175 -20.76 -21.32 5.85
CA ARG A 175 -21.58 -22.54 5.79
C ARG A 175 -20.74 -23.78 5.45
N LYS A 176 -19.55 -23.88 6.06
CA LYS A 176 -18.56 -24.93 5.76
C LYS A 176 -17.89 -25.40 7.03
N SER A 177 -17.75 -26.72 7.17
CA SER A 177 -16.97 -27.30 8.26
C SER A 177 -15.47 -27.06 8.06
N ILE A 178 -14.80 -26.56 9.10
CA ILE A 178 -13.35 -26.33 9.11
C ILE A 178 -12.76 -27.27 10.15
N LYS A 179 -11.93 -28.23 9.69
CA LYS A 179 -11.18 -29.14 10.57
C LYS A 179 -9.70 -28.81 10.42
N ILE A 180 -9.14 -28.12 11.41
CA ILE A 180 -7.73 -27.74 11.42
C ILE A 180 -7.10 -27.98 12.79
N LYS A 181 -5.81 -28.30 12.79
CA LYS A 181 -5.04 -28.57 14.00
C LYS A 181 -4.35 -27.30 14.50
N CYS A 182 -4.25 -27.18 15.82
CA CYS A 182 -3.49 -26.14 16.49
C CYS A 182 -2.02 -26.26 16.09
N LYS A 183 -1.42 -25.14 15.68
CA LYS A 183 -0.01 -25.07 15.26
C LYS A 183 0.97 -25.58 16.32
N PHE A 184 0.64 -25.46 17.61
CA PHE A 184 1.58 -25.72 18.71
C PHE A 184 1.48 -27.12 19.32
N CYS A 185 0.31 -27.76 19.31
CA CYS A 185 0.13 -29.08 19.94
C CYS A 185 -0.60 -30.10 19.08
N ASN A 186 -0.93 -29.75 17.84
CA ASN A 186 -1.60 -30.62 16.87
C ASN A 186 -2.97 -31.19 17.30
N ARG A 187 -3.54 -30.73 18.42
CA ARG A 187 -4.95 -30.95 18.81
C ARG A 187 -5.86 -30.11 17.93
N ASN A 188 -7.17 -30.30 18.02
CA ASN A 188 -8.11 -29.45 17.29
C ASN A 188 -7.91 -27.99 17.71
N ALA A 189 -7.86 -27.09 16.72
CA ALA A 189 -7.87 -25.66 16.98
C ALA A 189 -9.30 -25.20 17.27
N ASP A 190 -9.40 -24.14 18.06
CA ASP A 190 -10.66 -23.49 18.42
C ASP A 190 -10.74 -22.07 17.83
N TYR A 191 -9.58 -21.47 17.52
CA TYR A 191 -9.48 -20.11 17.00
C TYR A 191 -8.52 -19.99 15.83
N PHE A 192 -8.70 -18.97 15.02
CA PHE A 192 -7.63 -18.38 14.22
C PHE A 192 -7.20 -17.04 14.82
N THR A 193 -5.91 -16.84 14.98
CA THR A 193 -5.32 -15.53 15.33
C THR A 193 -4.78 -14.85 14.08
N LEU A 194 -5.06 -13.56 13.89
CA LEU A 194 -4.56 -12.76 12.76
C LEU A 194 -3.05 -12.93 12.57
N ALA A 195 -2.63 -12.99 11.31
CA ALA A 195 -1.21 -12.91 10.95
C ALA A 195 -0.89 -11.47 10.55
N MET A 196 0.26 -10.98 11.01
CA MET A 196 0.79 -9.67 10.66
C MET A 196 1.52 -9.77 9.31
N PRO A 197 1.04 -9.13 8.24
CA PRO A 197 1.71 -9.15 6.95
C PRO A 197 2.97 -8.27 6.94
N LYS A 198 4.08 -8.80 6.40
CA LYS A 198 5.22 -7.95 5.99
C LYS A 198 4.82 -7.06 4.81
N ALA A 199 5.59 -6.01 4.54
CA ALA A 199 5.37 -5.08 3.43
C ALA A 199 5.12 -5.77 2.07
N SER A 200 5.93 -6.77 1.71
CA SER A 200 5.73 -7.58 0.48
C SER A 200 4.40 -8.35 0.48
N ALA A 201 3.94 -8.82 1.64
CA ALA A 201 2.62 -9.42 1.76
C ALA A 201 1.52 -8.35 1.63
N LEU A 202 1.66 -7.19 2.25
CA LEU A 202 0.71 -6.08 2.14
C LEU A 202 0.50 -5.64 0.68
N ILE A 203 1.60 -5.45 -0.07
CA ILE A 203 1.54 -5.06 -1.47
C ILE A 203 0.83 -6.14 -2.29
N GLY A 204 1.19 -7.43 -2.13
CA GLY A 204 0.53 -8.49 -2.89
C GLY A 204 -0.95 -8.68 -2.52
N LEU A 205 -1.31 -8.54 -1.23
CA LEU A 205 -2.70 -8.63 -0.79
C LEU A 205 -3.54 -7.44 -1.27
N ALA A 206 -2.92 -6.28 -1.54
CA ALA A 206 -3.62 -5.13 -2.11
C ALA A 206 -4.23 -5.45 -3.49
N GLU A 207 -3.63 -6.37 -4.25
CA GLU A 207 -4.18 -6.84 -5.53
C GLU A 207 -5.47 -7.62 -5.33
N ASP A 208 -5.52 -8.53 -4.36
CA ASP A 208 -6.73 -9.29 -4.05
C ASP A 208 -7.86 -8.41 -3.49
N LEU A 209 -7.50 -7.35 -2.78
CA LEU A 209 -8.47 -6.42 -2.17
C LEU A 209 -9.03 -5.40 -3.15
N SER A 210 -8.19 -4.85 -4.04
CA SER A 210 -8.58 -3.83 -5.02
C SER A 210 -9.01 -4.40 -6.37
N GLY A 211 -8.62 -5.64 -6.69
CA GLY A 211 -8.74 -6.23 -8.02
C GLY A 211 -7.80 -5.63 -9.06
N LYS A 212 -6.82 -4.81 -8.66
CA LYS A 212 -5.88 -4.11 -9.55
C LYS A 212 -4.47 -4.66 -9.36
N SER A 213 -3.74 -4.81 -10.46
CA SER A 213 -2.39 -5.39 -10.40
C SER A 213 -1.45 -4.54 -9.56
N THR A 214 -0.63 -5.22 -8.74
CA THR A 214 0.37 -4.59 -7.87
C THR A 214 1.81 -4.85 -8.34
N LYS A 215 1.98 -5.47 -9.51
CA LYS A 215 3.29 -5.88 -10.05
C LYS A 215 4.29 -4.72 -10.12
N ASN A 216 3.86 -3.57 -10.64
CA ASN A 216 4.72 -2.39 -10.75
C ASN A 216 5.08 -1.84 -9.37
N LEU A 217 4.11 -1.73 -8.47
CA LEU A 217 4.34 -1.26 -7.10
C LEU A 217 5.31 -2.18 -6.34
N MET A 218 5.21 -3.50 -6.53
CA MET A 218 6.16 -4.47 -5.98
C MET A 218 7.57 -4.28 -6.54
N ASN A 219 7.70 -4.04 -7.85
CA ASN A 219 9.00 -3.77 -8.47
C ASN A 219 9.64 -2.48 -7.92
N ILE A 220 8.86 -1.41 -7.79
CA ILE A 220 9.30 -0.14 -7.19
C ILE A 220 9.76 -0.37 -5.74
N TYR A 221 8.94 -1.04 -4.92
CA TYR A 221 9.28 -1.36 -3.53
C TYR A 221 10.57 -2.18 -3.41
N SER A 222 10.75 -3.18 -4.28
CA SER A 222 11.96 -4.01 -4.33
C SER A 222 13.20 -3.18 -4.68
N ASN A 223 13.09 -2.30 -5.67
CA ASN A 223 14.19 -1.42 -6.08
C ASN A 223 14.59 -0.44 -4.98
N ILE A 224 13.60 0.19 -4.33
CA ILE A 224 13.85 1.06 -3.18
C ILE A 224 14.51 0.28 -2.03
N SER A 225 14.04 -0.94 -1.76
CA SER A 225 14.64 -1.79 -0.71
C SER A 225 16.11 -2.09 -0.96
N ARG A 226 16.54 -2.18 -2.23
CA ARG A 226 17.96 -2.32 -2.59
C ARG A 226 18.78 -1.06 -2.29
N ILE A 227 18.22 0.13 -2.50
CA ILE A 227 18.86 1.41 -2.14
C ILE A 227 19.06 1.51 -0.62
N LEU A 228 18.08 1.06 0.15
CA LEU A 228 18.13 1.11 1.61
C LEU A 228 19.04 0.05 2.24
N HIS A 229 19.40 -0.98 1.46
CA HIS A 229 20.25 -2.07 1.90
C HIS A 229 21.67 -1.57 2.21
N PRO A 230 22.37 -2.13 3.22
CA PRO A 230 23.77 -1.79 3.52
C PRO A 230 24.78 -1.95 2.37
N TYR A 231 24.39 -2.56 1.24
CA TYR A 231 25.25 -2.70 0.05
C TYR A 231 24.75 -1.85 -1.13
N GLY A 232 23.67 -1.10 -0.94
CA GLY A 232 23.10 -0.17 -1.92
C GLY A 232 23.73 1.22 -1.88
N PHE A 233 24.90 1.37 -1.24
CA PHE A 233 25.64 2.62 -1.23
C PHE A 233 26.13 2.93 -2.63
N VAL A 234 25.45 3.89 -3.26
CA VAL A 234 25.88 4.45 -4.53
C VAL A 234 26.18 5.92 -4.29
N GLU A 235 27.41 6.33 -4.61
CA GLU A 235 27.78 7.73 -4.57
C GLU A 235 26.99 8.49 -5.63
N ILE A 236 26.23 9.49 -5.18
CA ILE A 236 25.40 10.30 -6.05
C ILE A 236 25.62 11.78 -5.79
N ARG A 237 25.67 12.54 -6.90
CA ARG A 237 25.70 14.01 -6.84
C ARG A 237 24.46 14.53 -6.11
N LYS A 238 24.70 15.34 -5.09
CA LYS A 238 23.68 15.99 -4.25
C LYS A 238 22.54 16.62 -5.06
N GLU A 239 22.87 17.25 -6.20
CA GLU A 239 21.91 17.98 -7.02
C GLU A 239 20.94 17.08 -7.81
N ALA A 240 21.28 15.79 -7.97
CA ALA A 240 20.51 14.81 -8.73
C ALA A 240 19.52 14.02 -7.84
N VAL A 241 19.76 13.98 -6.53
CA VAL A 241 18.94 13.25 -5.55
C VAL A 241 17.46 13.63 -5.63
N PHE A 242 17.17 14.93 -5.70
CA PHE A 242 15.79 15.41 -5.79
C PHE A 242 15.05 14.86 -7.03
N SER A 243 15.74 14.76 -8.17
CA SER A 243 15.12 14.27 -9.41
C SER A 243 14.81 12.77 -9.33
N LEU A 244 15.69 11.97 -8.71
CA LEU A 244 15.44 10.54 -8.50
C LEU A 244 14.28 10.30 -7.54
N TRP A 245 14.33 10.93 -6.37
CA TRP A 245 13.27 10.82 -5.39
C TRP A 245 11.92 11.24 -5.97
N ALA A 246 11.89 12.36 -6.70
CA ALA A 246 10.66 12.85 -7.32
C ALA A 246 10.13 11.86 -8.38
N ARG A 247 11.00 11.24 -9.18
CA ARG A 247 10.62 10.21 -10.15
C ARG A 247 9.95 9.04 -9.44
N ASP A 248 10.60 8.50 -8.41
CA ASP A 248 10.10 7.34 -7.67
C ASP A 248 8.79 7.69 -6.93
N PHE A 249 8.72 8.86 -6.31
CA PHE A 249 7.52 9.39 -5.69
C PHE A 249 6.35 9.46 -6.67
N LEU A 250 6.54 10.02 -7.88
CA LEU A 250 5.48 10.11 -8.89
C LEU A 250 5.02 8.74 -9.37
N ASN A 251 5.95 7.80 -9.56
CA ASN A 251 5.63 6.42 -9.90
C ASN A 251 4.79 5.75 -8.80
N ILE A 252 5.16 5.94 -7.54
CA ILE A 252 4.43 5.44 -6.37
C ILE A 252 3.03 6.03 -6.29
N MET A 253 2.90 7.37 -6.41
CA MET A 253 1.61 8.05 -6.40
C MET A 253 0.70 7.56 -7.52
N SER A 254 1.24 7.35 -8.73
CA SER A 254 0.48 6.79 -9.86
C SER A 254 -0.08 5.40 -9.52
N GLU A 255 0.75 4.51 -8.98
CA GLU A 255 0.32 3.15 -8.62
C GLU A 255 -0.69 3.16 -7.45
N ILE A 256 -0.47 3.97 -6.42
CA ILE A 256 -1.41 4.11 -5.29
C ILE A 256 -2.74 4.69 -5.76
N ASN A 257 -2.73 5.77 -6.55
CA ASN A 257 -3.96 6.35 -7.09
C ASN A 257 -4.72 5.35 -7.96
N ASN A 258 -4.00 4.51 -8.71
CA ASN A 258 -4.62 3.41 -9.43
C ASN A 258 -5.28 2.44 -8.43
N LEU A 259 -4.57 1.94 -7.41
CA LEU A 259 -5.13 1.01 -6.41
C LEU A 259 -6.44 1.52 -5.78
N PHE A 260 -6.51 2.81 -5.46
CA PHE A 260 -7.69 3.43 -4.84
C PHE A 260 -8.73 3.98 -5.83
N GLY A 261 -8.47 3.92 -7.14
CA GLY A 261 -9.42 4.36 -8.17
C GLY A 261 -9.54 5.87 -8.36
N PHE A 262 -8.56 6.65 -7.88
CA PHE A 262 -8.57 8.11 -8.02
C PHE A 262 -8.30 8.58 -9.46
N VAL A 263 -7.84 7.70 -10.35
CA VAL A 263 -7.45 8.00 -11.74
C VAL A 263 -8.66 8.39 -12.63
N ASN A 264 -9.91 8.18 -12.19
CA ASN A 264 -11.12 8.44 -13.00
C ASN A 264 -11.76 9.83 -12.85
N GLN A 265 -11.20 10.77 -12.07
CA GLN A 265 -11.82 12.10 -11.89
C GLN A 265 -11.16 13.25 -12.68
N SER A 266 -10.02 13.02 -13.32
CA SER A 266 -9.25 14.10 -13.98
C SER A 266 -9.17 14.00 -15.51
N ARG A 267 -10.00 13.14 -16.15
CA ARG A 267 -10.11 13.04 -17.62
C ARG A 267 -11.46 13.47 -18.21
N SER A 268 -12.40 13.98 -17.39
CA SER A 268 -13.68 14.52 -17.87
C SER A 268 -13.83 16.01 -17.53
N SER A 269 -13.04 16.87 -18.17
CA SER A 269 -13.40 18.29 -18.30
C SER A 269 -12.77 18.89 -19.55
N SER A 270 -13.19 18.36 -20.69
CA SER A 270 -13.11 19.05 -21.98
C SER A 270 -14.11 18.41 -22.91
N ASN A 271 -15.39 18.75 -22.73
CA ASN A 271 -16.30 18.93 -23.85
C ASN A 271 -17.54 19.73 -23.40
N ASN A 272 -17.78 20.80 -24.14
CA ASN A 272 -18.96 21.64 -24.10
C ASN A 272 -20.22 20.78 -24.23
N GLY A 273 -21.04 20.75 -23.19
CA GLY A 273 -22.37 20.15 -23.21
C GLY A 273 -23.32 21.05 -22.45
N LYS A 274 -24.32 21.59 -23.16
CA LYS A 274 -25.36 22.50 -22.67
C LYS A 274 -25.99 22.02 -21.36
N PRO A 275 -26.45 22.94 -20.48
CA PRO A 275 -27.16 22.57 -19.27
C PRO A 275 -28.58 22.10 -19.65
N SER A 276 -28.89 20.82 -19.45
CA SER A 276 -30.28 20.36 -19.39
C SER A 276 -30.83 20.68 -18.00
N ARG A 277 -31.61 21.75 -17.90
CA ARG A 277 -32.48 22.04 -16.76
C ARG A 277 -33.75 21.19 -16.81
N GLU A 278 -34.22 20.87 -15.61
CA GLU A 278 -35.58 20.53 -15.16
C GLU A 278 -36.09 19.09 -15.42
N LEU A 279 -36.26 18.22 -14.41
CA LEU A 279 -37.25 18.19 -13.30
C LEU A 279 -38.71 18.14 -13.78
N ILE A 280 -39.42 17.03 -13.49
CA ILE A 280 -40.60 16.98 -12.58
C ILE A 280 -41.29 15.60 -12.66
N ASP A 281 -41.56 15.09 -11.46
CA ASP A 281 -42.51 14.03 -11.07
C ASP A 281 -43.80 13.93 -11.90
N LYS A 282 -44.32 12.71 -12.05
CA LYS A 282 -45.73 12.42 -11.73
C LYS A 282 -46.00 10.93 -11.53
N ARG A 283 -46.41 10.63 -10.29
CA ARG A 283 -47.22 9.47 -9.89
C ARG A 283 -48.61 9.50 -10.56
N ASN A 284 -49.23 8.31 -10.62
CA ASN A 284 -50.64 7.97 -10.85
C ASN A 284 -51.13 8.22 -12.30
N SER A 285 -51.63 7.23 -13.04
CA SER A 285 -52.83 6.44 -12.72
C SER A 285 -53.17 5.45 -13.85
N ARG A 286 -53.82 4.34 -13.46
CA ARG A 286 -54.45 3.24 -14.22
C ARG A 286 -53.55 2.10 -14.68
#